data_AF-B2W2G2-F1
#
_entry.id   AF-B2W2G2-F1
#
_cell.length_a   1.000
_cell.length_b   1.000
_cell.length_c   1.000
_cell.angle_alpha   90.00
_cell.angle_beta   90.00
_cell.angle_gamma   90.00
#
_symmetry.space_group_name_H-M   'P 1'
#
loop_
_entity.id
_entity.type
_entity.pdbx_description
1 polymer ?
#
loop_
_entity_poly.entity_id
_entity_poly.type
_entity_poly.pdbx_seq_one_letter_code
_entity_poly.pdbx_strand_id
1 'polypeptide(L)'
;MSSEIEQLKAAVEKLQAEVTRLSENIRKLQYTYGYYLDKCLYKEVAELYADHPDTCVEFLGGRFHGKEGVKRLYIGRFANAFVAGRNGPVHGFLLDHPQMQGIVDVNAEGTRAAGRFRSMMSAGTHESIKDTHPRGLVQWWEGGIYENEYIKENGVWKIFRLKYFPFWHATFEKGWAHTKPNYVPFLSKTYPEDPNGPDVLCESPMLWPDTRVVPFHYNHPVTGDQVADDDLRAPHFGADPSTSSPPLVLSKPQSEMDLVP
;
A
#
# COMPACT_ATOMS: atom_id res chain seq x y z
N MET A 1 -18.80 0.94 -45.85
CA MET A 1 -19.41 0.07 -44.81
C MET A 1 -18.49 -1.11 -44.43
N SER A 2 -18.13 -2.08 -45.31
CA SER A 2 -17.22 -3.20 -44.90
C SER A 2 -15.84 -2.74 -44.41
N SER A 3 -15.19 -1.84 -45.17
CA SER A 3 -13.86 -1.32 -44.81
C SER A 3 -13.84 -0.49 -43.52
N GLU A 4 -14.92 0.23 -43.24
CA GLU A 4 -15.07 1.01 -42.00
C GLU A 4 -15.28 0.09 -40.79
N ILE A 5 -16.08 -0.97 -40.95
CA ILE A 5 -16.26 -2.00 -39.91
C ILE A 5 -14.94 -2.74 -39.64
N GLU A 6 -14.16 -3.05 -40.67
CA GLU A 6 -12.84 -3.67 -40.52
C GLU A 6 -11.84 -2.75 -39.80
N GLN A 7 -11.82 -1.46 -40.15
CA GLN A 7 -10.97 -0.47 -39.47
C GLN A 7 -11.36 -0.30 -38.00
N LEU A 8 -12.66 -0.27 -37.68
CA LEU A 8 -13.15 -0.18 -36.31
C LEU A 8 -12.80 -1.43 -35.50
N LYS A 9 -12.93 -2.64 -36.07
CA LYS A 9 -12.51 -3.89 -35.40
C LYS A 9 -11.02 -3.89 -35.08
N ALA A 10 -10.18 -3.52 -36.05
CA ALA A 10 -8.74 -3.41 -35.84
C ALA A 10 -8.38 -2.36 -34.77
N ALA A 11 -9.10 -1.24 -34.74
CA ALA A 11 -8.93 -0.21 -33.70
C ALA A 11 -9.32 -0.74 -32.31
N VAL A 12 -10.44 -1.46 -32.20
CA VAL A 12 -10.89 -2.07 -30.93
C VAL A 12 -9.87 -3.09 -30.41
N GLU A 13 -9.39 -4.00 -31.27
CA GLU A 13 -8.37 -5.00 -30.88
C GLU A 13 -7.08 -4.33 -30.41
N LYS A 14 -6.63 -3.27 -31.12
CA LYS A 14 -5.46 -2.49 -30.73
C LYS A 14 -5.63 -1.81 -29.37
N LEU A 15 -6.80 -1.21 -29.12
CA LEU A 15 -7.10 -0.56 -27.85
C LEU A 15 -7.18 -1.56 -26.69
N GLN A 16 -7.79 -2.73 -26.90
CA GLN A 16 -7.83 -3.80 -25.89
C GLN A 16 -6.42 -4.32 -25.53
N ALA A 17 -5.57 -4.52 -26.53
CA ALA A 17 -4.18 -4.90 -26.33
C ALA A 17 -3.41 -3.80 -25.56
N GLU A 18 -3.70 -2.54 -25.85
CA GLU A 18 -3.09 -1.41 -25.15
C GLU A 18 -3.52 -1.32 -23.68
N VAL A 19 -4.81 -1.46 -23.36
CA VAL A 19 -5.31 -1.47 -21.98
C VAL A 19 -4.69 -2.62 -21.18
N THR A 20 -4.62 -3.82 -21.76
CA THR A 20 -3.96 -4.97 -21.14
C THR A 20 -2.50 -4.66 -20.82
N ARG A 21 -1.76 -4.11 -21.79
CA ARG A 21 -0.37 -3.70 -21.62
C ARG A 21 -0.19 -2.62 -20.54
N LEU A 22 -1.10 -1.65 -20.48
CA LEU A 22 -1.05 -0.59 -19.45
C LEU A 22 -1.24 -1.19 -18.05
N SER A 23 -2.19 -2.09 -17.89
CA SER A 23 -2.44 -2.77 -16.61
C SER A 23 -1.23 -3.60 -16.15
N GLU A 24 -0.58 -4.31 -17.08
CA GLU A 24 0.66 -5.04 -16.79
C GLU A 24 1.83 -4.12 -16.40
N ASN A 25 1.92 -2.92 -16.99
CA ASN A 25 2.95 -1.94 -16.59
C ASN A 25 2.77 -1.49 -15.14
N ILE A 26 1.53 -1.31 -14.68
CA ILE A 26 1.24 -0.96 -13.29
C ILE A 26 1.59 -2.12 -12.35
N ARG A 27 1.19 -3.36 -12.70
CA ARG A 27 1.58 -4.55 -11.92
C ARG A 27 3.09 -4.68 -11.82
N LYS A 28 3.81 -4.49 -12.93
CA LYS A 28 5.27 -4.49 -12.96
C LYS A 28 5.85 -3.41 -12.05
N LEU A 29 5.34 -2.19 -12.10
CA LEU A 29 5.76 -1.09 -11.21
C LEU A 29 5.56 -1.46 -9.73
N GLN A 30 4.41 -2.01 -9.38
CA GLN A 30 4.12 -2.45 -8.01
C GLN A 30 5.09 -3.56 -7.57
N TYR A 31 5.34 -4.56 -8.41
CA TYR A 31 6.29 -5.63 -8.06
C TYR A 31 7.72 -5.13 -8.01
N THR A 32 8.12 -4.18 -8.87
CA THR A 32 9.42 -3.50 -8.76
C THR A 32 9.56 -2.78 -7.42
N TYR A 33 8.50 -2.11 -6.94
CA TYR A 33 8.46 -1.55 -5.59
C TYR A 33 8.71 -2.63 -4.52
N GLY A 34 8.02 -3.78 -4.60
CA GLY A 34 8.21 -4.89 -3.67
C GLY A 34 9.66 -5.42 -3.66
N TYR A 35 10.23 -5.70 -4.84
CA TYR A 35 11.62 -6.19 -4.95
C TYR A 35 12.66 -5.23 -4.38
N TYR A 36 12.48 -3.92 -4.56
CA TYR A 36 13.37 -2.93 -3.93
C TYR A 36 13.17 -2.85 -2.42
N LEU A 37 11.92 -2.90 -1.95
CA LEU A 37 11.59 -2.87 -0.53
C LEU A 37 12.22 -4.04 0.23
N ASP A 38 12.11 -5.26 -0.30
CA ASP A 38 12.66 -6.49 0.27
C ASP A 38 14.18 -6.43 0.48
N LYS A 39 14.86 -5.69 -0.39
CA LYS A 39 16.32 -5.53 -0.32
C LYS A 39 16.75 -4.24 0.34
N CYS A 40 15.84 -3.55 1.05
CA CYS A 40 16.13 -2.30 1.73
C CYS A 40 16.74 -1.23 0.78
N LEU A 41 16.38 -1.29 -0.50
CA LEU A 41 16.78 -0.34 -1.55
C LEU A 41 15.85 0.87 -1.51
N TYR A 42 15.88 1.57 -0.37
CA TYR A 42 14.92 2.62 -0.03
C TYR A 42 15.06 3.89 -0.87
N LYS A 43 16.25 4.17 -1.41
CA LYS A 43 16.45 5.25 -2.39
C LYS A 43 15.70 4.95 -3.68
N GLU A 44 15.81 3.71 -4.16
CA GLU A 44 15.14 3.23 -5.36
C GLU A 44 13.62 3.21 -5.16
N VAL A 45 13.14 2.77 -3.99
CA VAL A 45 11.72 2.87 -3.61
C VAL A 45 11.24 4.32 -3.68
N ALA A 46 11.96 5.26 -3.06
CA ALA A 46 11.57 6.66 -3.05
C ALA A 46 11.46 7.24 -4.48
N GLU A 47 12.35 6.82 -5.40
CA GLU A 47 12.34 7.28 -6.79
C GLU A 47 11.16 6.77 -7.63
N LEU A 48 10.47 5.69 -7.22
CA LEU A 48 9.26 5.21 -7.90
C LEU A 48 8.04 6.14 -7.74
N TYR A 49 8.07 7.03 -6.75
CA TYR A 49 6.97 7.96 -6.49
C TYR A 49 6.94 9.15 -7.45
N ALA A 50 5.75 9.63 -7.76
CA ALA A 50 5.51 10.84 -8.56
C ALA A 50 5.98 12.11 -7.85
N ASP A 51 6.34 13.13 -8.63
CA ASP A 51 6.67 14.46 -8.12
C ASP A 51 5.44 15.36 -8.24
N HIS A 52 4.39 14.97 -7.52
CA HIS A 52 3.09 15.66 -7.51
C HIS A 52 2.80 16.15 -6.08
N PRO A 53 2.17 17.33 -5.90
CA PRO A 53 1.82 17.86 -4.57
C PRO A 53 1.01 16.88 -3.71
N ASP A 54 0.08 16.16 -4.33
CA ASP A 54 -0.75 15.14 -3.66
C ASP A 54 -0.09 13.75 -3.55
N THR A 55 1.17 13.58 -3.96
CA THR A 55 1.88 12.31 -3.76
C THR A 55 1.88 11.99 -2.27
N CYS A 56 1.58 10.75 -1.89
CA CYS A 56 1.69 10.35 -0.50
C CYS A 56 1.95 8.86 -0.30
N VAL A 57 2.41 8.53 0.91
CA VAL A 57 2.39 7.16 1.44
C VAL A 57 1.65 7.13 2.77
N GLU A 58 0.68 6.23 2.89
CA GLU A 58 -0.02 5.94 4.14
C GLU A 58 0.48 4.62 4.71
N PHE A 59 0.97 4.69 5.95
CA PHE A 59 1.56 3.56 6.63
C PHE A 59 1.34 3.70 8.14
N LEU A 60 0.84 2.63 8.78
CA LEU A 60 0.60 2.55 10.22
C LEU A 60 -0.07 3.80 10.83
N GLY A 61 -1.18 4.22 10.23
CA GLY A 61 -1.99 5.33 10.74
C GLY A 61 -1.36 6.71 10.57
N GLY A 62 -0.28 6.83 9.78
CA GLY A 62 0.28 8.11 9.38
C GLY A 62 0.27 8.27 7.87
N ARG A 63 0.09 9.51 7.40
CA ARG A 63 0.25 9.90 6.00
C ARG A 63 1.44 10.82 5.85
N PHE A 64 2.31 10.47 4.91
CA PHE A 64 3.50 11.22 4.56
C PHE A 64 3.28 11.90 3.21
N HIS A 65 3.31 13.23 3.18
CA HIS A 65 3.01 14.06 2.02
C HIS A 65 4.25 14.35 1.17
N GLY A 66 4.04 14.33 -0.14
CA GLY A 66 5.03 14.61 -1.16
C GLY A 66 6.20 13.64 -1.17
N LYS A 67 7.15 13.92 -2.06
CA LYS A 67 8.40 13.16 -2.18
C LYS A 67 9.24 13.22 -0.90
N GLU A 68 9.19 14.33 -0.17
CA GLU A 68 9.93 14.49 1.09
C GLU A 68 9.34 13.65 2.23
N GLY A 69 8.02 13.54 2.34
CA GLY A 69 7.39 12.61 3.26
C GLY A 69 7.73 11.16 2.95
N VAL A 70 7.71 10.78 1.67
CA VAL A 70 8.17 9.45 1.20
C VAL A 70 9.61 9.19 1.65
N LYS A 71 10.53 10.15 1.46
CA LYS A 71 11.92 10.01 1.93
C LYS A 71 12.04 9.91 3.45
N ARG A 72 11.25 10.66 4.23
CA ARG A 72 11.22 10.53 5.70
C ARG A 72 10.83 9.11 6.12
N LEU A 73 9.85 8.49 5.46
CA LEU A 73 9.46 7.12 5.76
C LEU A 73 10.56 6.12 5.37
N TYR A 74 10.93 6.06 4.09
CA TYR A 74 11.81 4.97 3.61
C TYR A 74 13.28 5.18 3.99
N ILE A 75 13.81 6.40 3.84
CA ILE A 75 15.23 6.70 4.09
C ILE A 75 15.42 7.12 5.55
N GLY A 76 14.56 8.01 6.06
CA GLY A 76 14.65 8.50 7.44
C GLY A 76 14.34 7.44 8.49
N ARG A 77 13.24 6.69 8.31
CA ARG A 77 12.79 5.69 9.29
C ARG A 77 13.28 4.28 8.98
N PHE A 78 12.92 3.72 7.82
CA PHE A 78 13.18 2.30 7.55
C PHE A 78 14.67 1.98 7.39
N ALA A 79 15.42 2.76 6.62
CA ALA A 79 16.86 2.53 6.45
C ALA A 79 17.59 2.52 7.80
N ASN A 80 17.31 3.48 8.67
CA ASN A 80 17.91 3.56 10.00
C ASN A 80 17.48 2.41 10.92
N ALA A 81 16.21 2.01 10.87
CA ALA A 81 15.65 0.98 11.76
C ALA A 81 16.06 -0.46 11.38
N PHE A 82 16.25 -0.75 10.10
CA PHE A 82 16.47 -2.12 9.61
C PHE A 82 17.90 -2.39 9.14
N VAL A 83 18.61 -1.37 8.66
CA VAL A 83 19.92 -1.54 8.03
C VAL A 83 20.92 -0.44 8.40
N ALA A 84 20.71 0.21 9.56
CA ALA A 84 21.59 1.26 10.11
C ALA A 84 21.94 2.39 9.11
N GLY A 85 20.95 2.82 8.33
CA GLY A 85 21.05 3.93 7.37
C GLY A 85 21.63 3.53 6.00
N ARG A 86 21.96 2.24 5.80
CA ARG A 86 22.40 1.71 4.52
C ARG A 86 21.27 1.71 3.48
N ASN A 87 21.63 1.85 2.21
CA ASN A 87 20.76 1.52 1.09
C ASN A 87 21.15 0.14 0.53
N GLY A 88 20.33 -0.87 0.78
CA GLY A 88 20.62 -2.26 0.45
C GLY A 88 20.60 -3.19 1.67
N PRO A 89 20.67 -4.51 1.44
CA PRO A 89 20.53 -5.49 2.51
C PRO A 89 21.75 -5.52 3.42
N VAL A 90 21.56 -6.09 4.61
CA VAL A 90 22.62 -6.48 5.55
C VAL A 90 22.59 -7.99 5.75
N HIS A 91 23.77 -8.57 6.00
CA HIS A 91 23.87 -10.00 6.26
C HIS A 91 22.99 -10.40 7.46
N GLY A 92 22.23 -11.49 7.34
CA GLY A 92 21.43 -12.06 8.42
C GLY A 92 20.08 -11.37 8.68
N PHE A 93 19.74 -10.26 8.02
CA PHE A 93 18.40 -9.67 8.11
C PHE A 93 17.54 -10.13 6.94
N LEU A 94 16.38 -10.72 7.24
CA LEU A 94 15.37 -11.15 6.28
C LEU A 94 14.25 -10.11 6.24
N LEU A 95 13.88 -9.72 5.03
CA LEU A 95 12.70 -8.93 4.73
C LEU A 95 12.20 -9.37 3.36
N ASP A 96 11.17 -10.19 3.34
CA ASP A 96 10.49 -10.62 2.12
C ASP A 96 9.04 -10.16 2.21
N HIS A 97 8.60 -9.36 1.24
CA HIS A 97 7.28 -8.73 1.19
C HIS A 97 6.51 -9.08 -0.10
N PRO A 98 6.31 -10.37 -0.45
CA PRO A 98 5.54 -10.78 -1.62
C PRO A 98 4.20 -10.06 -1.77
N GLN A 99 3.92 -9.59 -2.99
CA GLN A 99 2.66 -8.95 -3.37
C GLN A 99 1.93 -9.85 -4.37
N MET A 100 0.66 -10.13 -4.09
CA MET A 100 -0.15 -11.12 -4.79
C MET A 100 -1.60 -10.63 -4.95
N GLN A 101 -2.41 -11.37 -5.72
CA GLN A 101 -3.83 -11.06 -5.95
C GLN A 101 -4.05 -9.65 -6.55
N GLY A 102 -3.20 -9.25 -7.50
CA GLY A 102 -3.20 -7.90 -8.07
C GLY A 102 -4.37 -7.60 -9.01
N ILE A 103 -5.25 -6.68 -8.60
CA ILE A 103 -6.30 -6.08 -9.44
C ILE A 103 -5.88 -4.67 -9.80
N VAL A 104 -5.92 -4.32 -11.08
CA VAL A 104 -5.48 -3.03 -11.60
C VAL A 104 -6.51 -2.53 -12.59
N ASP A 105 -6.96 -1.29 -12.39
CA ASP A 105 -7.82 -0.56 -13.33
C ASP A 105 -7.11 0.71 -13.78
N VAL A 106 -7.03 0.90 -15.10
CA VAL A 106 -6.46 2.09 -15.73
C VAL A 106 -7.61 2.95 -16.26
N ASN A 107 -7.53 4.26 -16.07
CA ASN A 107 -8.55 5.17 -16.60
C ASN A 107 -8.56 5.18 -18.15
N ALA A 108 -9.66 5.66 -18.73
CA ALA A 108 -9.83 5.70 -20.19
C ALA A 108 -8.72 6.49 -20.90
N GLU A 109 -8.19 7.54 -20.25
CA GLU A 109 -7.13 8.38 -20.80
C GLU A 109 -5.73 7.71 -20.73
N GLY A 110 -5.57 6.61 -19.98
CA GLY A 110 -4.28 5.94 -19.81
C GLY A 110 -3.24 6.76 -19.05
N THR A 111 -3.69 7.63 -18.13
CA THR A 111 -2.88 8.58 -17.35
C THR A 111 -2.94 8.36 -15.84
N ARG A 112 -3.96 7.63 -15.36
CA ARG A 112 -4.17 7.27 -13.95
C ARG A 112 -4.52 5.80 -13.85
N ALA A 113 -4.16 5.19 -12.73
CA ALA A 113 -4.60 3.83 -12.41
C ALA A 113 -4.83 3.67 -10.92
N ALA A 114 -5.67 2.71 -10.56
CA ALA A 114 -5.81 2.21 -9.20
C ALA A 114 -5.36 0.75 -9.16
N GLY A 115 -4.88 0.30 -8.00
CA GLY A 115 -4.39 -1.06 -7.84
C GLY A 115 -4.56 -1.61 -6.44
N ARG A 116 -5.19 -2.79 -6.35
CA ARG A 116 -5.35 -3.57 -5.12
C ARG A 116 -4.35 -4.72 -5.12
N PHE A 117 -3.57 -4.86 -4.05
CA PHE A 117 -2.63 -5.97 -3.89
C PHE A 117 -2.62 -6.48 -2.45
N ARG A 118 -2.64 -7.80 -2.28
CA ARG A 118 -2.43 -8.42 -0.98
C ARG A 118 -0.94 -8.63 -0.76
N SER A 119 -0.45 -8.35 0.44
CA SER A 119 0.90 -8.71 0.83
C SER A 119 0.93 -9.64 2.03
N MET A 120 1.92 -10.52 2.01
CA MET A 120 2.34 -11.36 3.12
C MET A 120 3.83 -11.14 3.30
N MET A 121 4.23 -10.62 4.46
CA MET A 121 5.62 -10.36 4.80
C MET A 121 6.15 -11.40 5.76
N SER A 122 7.39 -11.81 5.54
CA SER A 122 8.22 -12.54 6.48
C SER A 122 9.46 -11.69 6.79
N ALA A 123 9.71 -11.43 8.06
CA ALA A 123 10.86 -10.64 8.46
C ALA A 123 11.49 -11.15 9.76
N GLY A 124 12.77 -10.91 9.91
CA GLY A 124 13.50 -11.39 11.07
C GLY A 124 15.01 -11.31 10.94
N THR A 125 15.69 -11.83 11.95
CA THR A 125 17.13 -11.87 12.06
C THR A 125 17.61 -13.31 12.20
N HIS A 126 18.71 -13.64 11.53
CA HIS A 126 19.45 -14.87 11.74
C HIS A 126 20.26 -14.81 13.04
N GLU A 127 20.58 -15.96 13.64
CA GLU A 127 21.36 -16.05 14.88
C GLU A 127 22.75 -15.39 14.78
N SER A 128 23.32 -15.34 13.56
CA SER A 128 24.65 -14.77 13.29
C SER A 128 24.74 -13.26 13.55
N ILE A 129 23.61 -12.56 13.68
CA ILE A 129 23.57 -11.11 13.93
C ILE A 129 22.78 -10.74 15.20
N LYS A 130 22.41 -11.72 16.04
CA LYS A 130 21.58 -11.46 17.24
C LYS A 130 22.22 -10.47 18.22
N ASP A 131 23.55 -10.45 18.30
CA ASP A 131 24.29 -9.63 19.26
C ASP A 131 24.74 -8.28 18.67
N THR A 132 24.57 -8.08 17.35
CA THR A 132 24.99 -6.87 16.63
C THR A 132 23.81 -6.07 16.06
N HIS A 133 22.70 -6.74 15.75
CA HIS A 133 21.49 -6.09 15.25
C HIS A 133 20.63 -5.59 16.42
N PRO A 134 20.13 -4.33 16.39
CA PRO A 134 19.40 -3.74 17.52
C PRO A 134 18.09 -4.45 17.88
N ARG A 135 17.57 -5.29 16.98
CA ARG A 135 16.38 -6.10 17.21
C ARG A 135 16.64 -7.45 17.90
N GLY A 136 17.90 -7.82 18.14
CA GLY A 136 18.24 -9.12 18.70
C GLY A 136 17.89 -10.27 17.76
N LEU A 137 17.51 -11.41 18.33
CA LEU A 137 16.94 -12.56 17.62
C LEU A 137 15.41 -12.44 17.60
N VAL A 138 14.82 -12.16 16.44
CA VAL A 138 13.37 -11.98 16.26
C VAL A 138 12.88 -12.49 14.90
N GLN A 139 11.65 -13.01 14.85
CA GLN A 139 10.95 -13.42 13.64
C GLN A 139 9.48 -13.00 13.70
N TRP A 140 8.95 -12.45 12.62
CA TRP A 140 7.55 -12.06 12.54
C TRP A 140 7.00 -12.16 11.12
N TRP A 141 5.68 -12.27 11.08
CA TRP A 141 4.86 -12.20 9.90
C TRP A 141 4.00 -10.95 9.95
N GLU A 142 3.68 -10.46 8.76
CA GLU A 142 2.69 -9.40 8.58
C GLU A 142 1.83 -9.75 7.37
N GLY A 143 0.57 -9.36 7.40
CA GLY A 143 -0.26 -9.35 6.21
C GLY A 143 -1.00 -8.03 6.09
N GLY A 144 -1.20 -7.58 4.86
CA GLY A 144 -1.85 -6.29 4.60
C GLY A 144 -2.37 -6.18 3.18
N ILE A 145 -3.08 -5.09 2.93
CA ILE A 145 -3.66 -4.75 1.63
C ILE A 145 -3.13 -3.39 1.20
N TYR A 146 -2.65 -3.32 -0.03
CA TYR A 146 -2.41 -2.08 -0.75
C TYR A 146 -3.67 -1.72 -1.52
N GLU A 147 -4.13 -0.46 -1.40
CA GLU A 147 -5.17 0.15 -2.24
C GLU A 147 -4.60 1.44 -2.86
N ASN A 148 -3.73 1.23 -3.84
CA ASN A 148 -2.84 2.25 -4.37
C ASN A 148 -3.44 3.00 -5.56
N GLU A 149 -2.87 4.17 -5.82
CA GLU A 149 -3.09 4.93 -7.02
C GLU A 149 -1.77 5.28 -7.70
N TYR A 150 -1.83 5.37 -9.03
CA TYR A 150 -0.70 5.61 -9.90
C TYR A 150 -1.01 6.76 -10.87
N ILE A 151 0.04 7.44 -11.30
CA ILE A 151 -0.04 8.53 -12.27
C ILE A 151 1.04 8.35 -13.33
N LYS A 152 0.70 8.70 -14.56
CA LYS A 152 1.65 8.77 -15.67
C LYS A 152 2.18 10.20 -15.77
N GLU A 153 3.40 10.40 -15.31
CA GLU A 153 4.07 11.69 -15.31
C GLU A 153 5.15 11.68 -16.39
N ASN A 154 5.10 12.63 -17.33
CA ASN A 154 6.07 12.73 -18.43
C ASN A 154 6.25 11.40 -19.21
N GLY A 155 5.15 10.66 -19.40
CA GLY A 155 5.13 9.38 -20.12
C GLY A 155 5.53 8.16 -19.28
N VAL A 156 5.94 8.34 -18.03
CA VAL A 156 6.39 7.26 -17.12
C VAL A 156 5.36 7.02 -16.02
N TRP A 157 4.97 5.77 -15.81
CA TRP A 157 4.12 5.40 -14.67
C TRP A 157 4.88 5.48 -13.37
N LYS A 158 4.28 6.12 -12.37
CA LYS A 158 4.83 6.32 -11.04
C LYS A 158 3.77 6.04 -9.97
N ILE A 159 4.23 5.68 -8.77
CA ILE A 159 3.36 5.55 -7.59
C ILE A 159 2.90 6.95 -7.21
N PHE A 160 1.60 7.17 -7.14
CA PHE A 160 1.04 8.46 -6.78
C PHE A 160 0.66 8.48 -5.31
N ARG A 161 -0.27 7.60 -4.91
CA ARG A 161 -0.73 7.46 -3.53
C ARG A 161 -0.65 6.00 -3.15
N LEU A 162 0.32 5.66 -2.31
CA LEU A 162 0.42 4.31 -1.76
C LEU A 162 -0.36 4.27 -0.45
N LYS A 163 -1.37 3.41 -0.36
CA LYS A 163 -2.19 3.26 0.85
C LYS A 163 -2.07 1.83 1.33
N TYR A 164 -1.18 1.60 2.28
CA TYR A 164 -0.98 0.28 2.84
C TYR A 164 -1.73 0.15 4.17
N PHE A 165 -2.67 -0.79 4.19
CA PHE A 165 -3.46 -1.18 5.34
C PHE A 165 -2.83 -2.45 5.93
N PRO A 166 -1.93 -2.33 6.93
CA PRO A 166 -1.48 -3.51 7.66
C PRO A 166 -2.69 -4.13 8.35
N PHE A 167 -2.93 -5.41 8.08
CA PHE A 167 -4.09 -6.13 8.58
C PHE A 167 -3.77 -6.86 9.87
N TRP A 168 -2.64 -7.57 9.92
CA TRP A 168 -2.21 -8.31 11.10
C TRP A 168 -0.69 -8.39 11.16
N HIS A 169 -0.18 -8.54 12.37
CA HIS A 169 1.19 -8.95 12.64
C HIS A 169 1.15 -10.18 13.54
N ALA A 170 2.16 -11.03 13.46
CA ALA A 170 2.34 -12.10 14.44
C ALA A 170 3.80 -12.47 14.60
N THR A 171 4.19 -12.89 15.79
CA THR A 171 5.43 -13.66 15.96
C THR A 171 5.29 -14.99 15.22
N PHE A 172 6.36 -15.46 14.58
CA PHE A 172 6.32 -16.76 13.90
C PHE A 172 6.00 -17.92 14.86
N GLU A 173 6.50 -17.84 16.09
CA GLU A 173 6.42 -18.91 17.08
C GLU A 173 5.01 -19.12 17.64
N LYS A 174 4.24 -18.03 17.78
CA LYS A 174 2.89 -18.07 18.38
C LYS A 174 1.76 -17.90 17.36
N GLY A 175 2.01 -17.29 16.21
CA GLY A 175 0.97 -17.00 15.23
C GLY A 175 -0.04 -15.92 15.67
N TRP A 176 -0.96 -15.55 14.77
CA TRP A 176 -1.87 -14.41 14.93
C TRP A 176 -2.90 -14.57 16.06
N ALA A 177 -3.22 -15.82 16.44
CA ALA A 177 -4.16 -16.11 17.53
C ALA A 177 -3.69 -15.56 18.89
N HIS A 178 -2.39 -15.30 19.04
CA HIS A 178 -1.77 -14.79 20.26
C HIS A 178 -1.18 -13.39 20.09
N THR A 179 -1.49 -12.72 18.98
CA THR A 179 -1.07 -11.33 18.75
C THR A 179 -1.81 -10.41 19.71
N LYS A 180 -1.05 -9.65 20.51
CA LYS A 180 -1.61 -8.57 21.33
C LYS A 180 -2.22 -7.50 20.40
N PRO A 181 -3.33 -6.84 20.78
CA PRO A 181 -3.83 -5.68 20.05
C PRO A 181 -2.71 -4.63 19.87
N ASN A 182 -2.64 -4.01 18.69
CA ASN A 182 -1.62 -3.01 18.33
C ASN A 182 -0.16 -3.51 18.51
N TYR A 183 0.12 -4.75 18.06
CA TYR A 183 1.45 -5.36 18.16
C TYR A 183 2.58 -4.44 17.67
N VAL A 184 2.41 -3.87 16.48
CA VAL A 184 3.16 -2.69 16.04
C VAL A 184 2.27 -1.47 16.27
N PRO A 185 2.64 -0.55 17.19
CA PRO A 185 1.84 0.63 17.47
C PRO A 185 1.71 1.54 16.24
N PHE A 186 0.54 2.17 16.11
CA PHE A 186 0.37 3.25 15.15
C PHE A 186 1.27 4.45 15.49
N LEU A 187 1.59 5.22 14.45
CA LEU A 187 2.27 6.49 14.61
C LEU A 187 1.39 7.44 15.44
N SER A 188 2.02 8.18 16.35
CA SER A 188 1.31 9.04 17.33
C SER A 188 1.82 10.47 17.38
N LYS A 189 2.91 10.78 16.69
CA LYS A 189 3.53 12.11 16.62
C LYS A 189 3.75 12.47 15.16
N THR A 190 3.47 13.70 14.79
CA THR A 190 3.68 14.21 13.43
C THR A 190 5.05 14.89 13.32
N TYR A 191 5.46 15.12 12.09
CA TYR A 191 6.52 16.07 11.78
C TYR A 191 6.07 17.50 12.15
N PRO A 192 6.94 18.35 12.76
CA PRO A 192 8.35 18.12 13.05
C PRO A 192 8.66 17.56 14.45
N GLU A 193 7.67 17.23 15.29
CA GLU A 193 7.91 16.67 16.64
C GLU A 193 8.65 15.33 16.57
N ASP A 194 8.26 14.46 15.64
CA ASP A 194 9.07 13.33 15.18
C ASP A 194 9.76 13.73 13.85
N PRO A 195 11.10 13.84 13.79
CA PRO A 195 11.82 14.20 12.57
C PRO A 195 11.56 13.23 11.39
N ASN A 196 11.19 11.98 11.69
CA ASN A 196 10.81 10.97 10.71
C ASN A 196 9.31 10.66 10.76
N GLY A 197 8.51 11.54 11.36
CA GLY A 197 7.07 11.42 11.52
C GLY A 197 6.30 11.67 10.21
N PRO A 198 5.02 11.24 10.18
CA PRO A 198 4.08 11.59 9.13
C PRO A 198 3.69 13.08 9.23
N ASP A 199 3.13 13.63 8.16
CA ASP A 199 2.59 14.99 8.16
C ASP A 199 1.26 15.05 8.91
N VAL A 200 0.44 14.01 8.77
CA VAL A 200 -0.85 13.87 9.46
C VAL A 200 -1.07 12.45 9.97
N LEU A 201 -1.84 12.32 11.05
CA LEU A 201 -2.32 11.04 11.57
C LEU A 201 -3.70 10.72 10.96
N CYS A 202 -3.91 9.47 10.57
CA CYS A 202 -5.19 9.00 10.06
C CYS A 202 -6.18 8.76 11.21
N GLU A 203 -7.45 9.11 11.02
CA GLU A 203 -8.45 9.12 12.10
C GLU A 203 -8.91 7.73 12.55
N SER A 204 -8.94 6.75 11.65
CA SER A 204 -9.49 5.42 11.91
C SER A 204 -8.60 4.31 11.36
N PRO A 205 -7.35 4.19 11.82
CA PRO A 205 -6.51 3.07 11.41
C PRO A 205 -7.09 1.75 11.95
N MET A 206 -6.78 0.65 11.30
CA MET A 206 -7.21 -0.68 11.72
C MET A 206 -6.03 -1.63 11.80
N LEU A 207 -6.11 -2.58 12.73
CA LEU A 207 -5.18 -3.69 12.87
C LEU A 207 -5.89 -4.81 13.61
N TRP A 208 -5.49 -6.05 13.34
CA TRP A 208 -5.94 -7.26 14.03
C TRP A 208 -6.05 -7.05 15.55
N PRO A 209 -7.19 -7.40 16.19
CA PRO A 209 -8.28 -8.24 15.68
C PRO A 209 -9.38 -7.53 14.87
N ASP A 210 -9.24 -6.25 14.51
CA ASP A 210 -10.16 -5.58 13.60
C ASP A 210 -10.08 -6.22 12.21
N THR A 211 -11.24 -6.55 11.63
CA THR A 211 -11.37 -7.21 10.33
C THR A 211 -12.23 -6.43 9.33
N ARG A 212 -12.45 -5.13 9.57
CA ARG A 212 -13.13 -4.25 8.61
C ARG A 212 -12.52 -4.36 7.21
N VAL A 213 -13.35 -4.19 6.20
CA VAL A 213 -12.93 -4.40 4.81
C VAL A 213 -12.25 -3.12 4.30
N VAL A 214 -11.08 -3.28 3.66
CA VAL A 214 -10.45 -2.18 2.91
C VAL A 214 -11.31 -1.90 1.68
N PRO A 215 -11.86 -0.68 1.51
CA PRO A 215 -12.86 -0.40 0.48
C PRO A 215 -12.33 -0.61 -0.93
N PHE A 216 -13.19 -1.01 -1.85
CA PHE A 216 -12.83 -1.34 -3.22
C PHE A 216 -12.82 -0.12 -4.14
N HIS A 217 -11.73 0.13 -4.86
CA HIS A 217 -11.70 1.12 -5.93
C HIS A 217 -12.57 0.76 -7.15
N TYR A 218 -13.08 -0.47 -7.20
CA TYR A 218 -13.85 -1.02 -8.31
C TYR A 218 -15.21 -1.53 -7.83
N ASN A 219 -16.16 -1.58 -8.75
CA ASN A 219 -17.49 -2.13 -8.50
C ASN A 219 -17.49 -3.66 -8.71
N HIS A 220 -18.48 -4.35 -8.16
CA HIS A 220 -18.70 -5.76 -8.42
C HIS A 220 -18.85 -6.01 -9.94
N PRO A 221 -18.03 -6.88 -10.57
CA PRO A 221 -17.94 -6.96 -12.03
C PRO A 221 -19.20 -7.50 -12.73
N VAL A 222 -20.10 -8.15 -11.99
CA VAL A 222 -21.37 -8.68 -12.53
C VAL A 222 -22.56 -7.76 -12.29
N THR A 223 -22.70 -7.14 -11.11
CA THR A 223 -23.85 -6.30 -10.77
C THR A 223 -23.60 -4.83 -11.10
N GLY A 224 -22.33 -4.40 -11.12
CA GLY A 224 -21.95 -3.01 -11.30
C GLY A 224 -22.06 -2.17 -10.03
N ASP A 225 -22.42 -2.77 -8.89
CA ASP A 225 -22.62 -2.06 -7.62
C ASP A 225 -21.37 -2.04 -6.74
N GLN A 226 -21.26 -1.01 -5.90
CA GLN A 226 -20.34 -1.00 -4.77
C GLN A 226 -20.87 -1.91 -3.65
N VAL A 227 -19.95 -2.47 -2.85
CA VAL A 227 -20.31 -3.21 -1.64
C VAL A 227 -20.97 -2.23 -0.65
N ALA A 228 -22.07 -2.64 -0.01
CA ALA A 228 -22.77 -1.77 0.92
C ALA A 228 -21.89 -1.43 2.13
N ASP A 229 -22.03 -0.20 2.65
CA ASP A 229 -21.22 0.30 3.77
C ASP A 229 -21.29 -0.60 5.00
N ASP A 230 -22.46 -1.16 5.32
CA ASP A 230 -22.62 -2.08 6.46
C ASP A 230 -21.88 -3.42 6.24
N ASP A 231 -21.73 -3.88 5.00
CA ASP A 231 -20.99 -5.11 4.66
C ASP A 231 -19.47 -4.91 4.72
N LEU A 232 -18.99 -3.67 4.77
CA LEU A 232 -17.58 -3.33 4.96
C LEU A 232 -17.17 -3.24 6.44
N ARG A 233 -18.12 -3.40 7.36
CA ARG A 233 -17.92 -3.33 8.80
C ARG A 233 -17.54 -4.69 9.39
N ALA A 234 -17.17 -4.71 10.68
CA ALA A 234 -16.75 -5.92 11.38
C ALA A 234 -17.40 -6.02 12.78
N PRO A 235 -18.70 -6.36 12.86
CA PRO A 235 -19.37 -6.61 14.14
C PRO A 235 -18.90 -7.91 14.79
N HIS A 236 -19.16 -8.03 16.09
CA HIS A 236 -19.00 -9.30 16.80
C HIS A 236 -19.90 -10.38 16.17
N PHE A 237 -19.48 -11.65 16.29
CA PHE A 237 -20.22 -12.77 15.73
C PHE A 237 -21.68 -12.79 16.22
N GLY A 238 -22.63 -12.67 15.28
CA GLY A 238 -24.07 -12.62 15.53
C GLY A 238 -24.63 -11.25 15.94
N ALA A 239 -23.81 -10.20 16.00
CA ALA A 239 -24.25 -8.83 16.28
C ALA A 239 -24.58 -8.05 14.99
N ASP A 240 -25.41 -7.02 15.14
CA ASP A 240 -25.78 -6.12 14.04
C ASP A 240 -24.59 -5.25 13.60
N PRO A 241 -24.40 -4.96 12.29
CA PRO A 241 -23.34 -4.07 11.80
C PRO A 241 -23.27 -2.73 12.53
N SER A 242 -24.42 -2.16 12.93
CA SER A 242 -24.51 -0.88 13.65
C SER A 242 -23.71 -0.85 14.96
N THR A 243 -23.39 -2.03 15.52
CA THR A 243 -22.66 -2.17 16.79
C THR A 243 -21.14 -2.06 16.67
N SER A 244 -20.58 -2.10 15.47
CA SER A 244 -19.12 -1.99 15.26
C SER A 244 -18.68 -0.59 14.88
N SER A 245 -17.37 -0.40 14.73
CA SER A 245 -16.83 0.80 14.07
C SER A 245 -17.44 0.98 12.65
N PRO A 246 -17.51 2.23 12.15
CA PRO A 246 -17.92 2.50 10.78
C PRO A 246 -16.96 1.86 9.77
N PRO A 247 -17.39 1.70 8.50
CA PRO A 247 -16.52 1.20 7.44
C PRO A 247 -15.29 2.10 7.29
N LEU A 248 -14.21 1.52 6.78
CA LEU A 248 -13.05 2.31 6.40
C LEU A 248 -13.40 3.23 5.24
N VAL A 249 -12.67 4.35 5.14
CA VAL A 249 -12.77 5.28 4.02
C VAL A 249 -11.40 5.44 3.39
N LEU A 250 -11.32 5.28 2.07
CA LEU A 250 -10.09 5.57 1.34
C LEU A 250 -9.85 7.08 1.36
N SER A 251 -8.62 7.46 1.69
CA SER A 251 -8.25 8.85 1.69
C SER A 251 -8.38 9.51 0.32
N LYS A 252 -8.81 10.77 0.35
CA LYS A 252 -8.84 11.68 -0.80
C LYS A 252 -7.65 12.63 -0.74
N PRO A 253 -7.11 13.07 -1.89
CA PRO A 253 -6.04 14.05 -1.93
C PRO A 253 -6.58 15.43 -1.51
N GLN A 254 -5.69 16.31 -1.06
CA GLN A 254 -6.07 17.64 -0.63
C GLN A 254 -6.74 18.42 -1.77
N SER A 255 -6.22 18.27 -3.00
CA SER A 255 -6.79 18.89 -4.20
C SER A 255 -8.25 18.49 -4.49
N GLU A 256 -8.72 17.31 -4.05
CA GLU A 256 -10.13 16.92 -4.18
C GLU A 256 -10.97 17.37 -2.98
N MET A 257 -10.35 17.57 -1.82
CA MET A 257 -11.04 18.08 -0.62
C MET A 257 -11.32 19.59 -0.72
N ASP A 258 -10.40 20.35 -1.31
CA ASP A 258 -10.52 21.81 -1.50
C ASP A 258 -11.56 22.19 -2.58
N LEU A 259 -12.06 21.21 -3.34
CA LEU A 259 -13.10 21.40 -4.37
C LEU A 259 -14.53 21.24 -3.82
N VAL A 260 -14.69 20.91 -2.54
CA VAL A 260 -16.00 20.87 -1.87
C VAL A 260 -16.26 22.27 -1.28
N PRO A 261 -17.31 23.00 -1.74
CA PRO A 261 -17.65 24.34 -1.23
C PRO A 261 -17.96 24.38 0.26
#